data_AF-A0A8D8X820-F1
#
_entry.id   AF-A0A8D8X820-F1
#
_cell.length_a   1.000
_cell.length_b   1.000
_cell.length_c   1.000
_cell.angle_alpha   90.00
_cell.angle_beta   90.00
_cell.angle_gamma   90.00
#
_symmetry.space_group_name_H-M   'P 1'
#
loop_
_entity.id
_entity.type
_entity.pdbx_description
1 polymer ?
#
loop_
_entity_poly.entity_id
_entity_poly.type
_entity_poly.pdbx_seq_one_letter_code
_entity_poly.pdbx_strand_id
1 'polypeptide(L)'
;MWVGLALKPIHKSVIEKINCFRSRLAEQPLANGGLLVAPGVSRHYQSKYVIKTWTKMVKVKCAELRTKDKKEFLKQLEELKTELANLRVAKVTGGAASKLSKIRVVRKAILRVYIVMHQKQKENMRNLIRKEHKKYKPLDLRPKKTRALRRRLTKHERKIKTMKEIR
;
A
#
# COMPACT_ATOMS: atom_id res chain seq x y z
N MET A 1 4.34 19.04 43.63
CA MET A 1 3.83 20.24 42.93
C MET A 1 3.40 19.82 41.53
N TRP A 2 2.14 20.10 41.16
CA TRP A 2 1.55 19.86 39.83
C TRP A 2 2.31 20.65 38.75
N VAL A 3 2.37 20.22 37.47
CA VAL A 3 1.39 20.45 36.38
C VAL A 3 1.66 19.35 35.31
N GLY A 4 0.72 18.60 34.74
CA GLY A 4 -0.63 18.97 34.34
C GLY A 4 -0.69 19.39 32.86
N LEU A 5 -0.16 18.60 31.91
CA LEU A 5 -0.38 18.82 30.47
C LEU A 5 -1.35 17.77 29.93
N ALA A 6 -2.63 18.15 29.95
CA ALA A 6 -3.72 17.44 29.32
C ALA A 6 -3.48 17.31 27.81
N LEU A 7 -3.35 16.07 27.33
CA LEU A 7 -3.52 15.76 25.91
C LEU A 7 -4.97 16.06 25.53
N LYS A 8 -5.18 17.07 24.69
CA LYS A 8 -6.50 17.44 24.19
C LYS A 8 -7.17 16.23 23.50
N PRO A 9 -8.47 15.98 23.77
CA PRO A 9 -9.20 14.87 23.21
C PRO A 9 -9.35 15.03 21.69
N ILE A 10 -8.89 14.02 20.95
CA ILE A 10 -9.18 13.88 19.53
C ILE A 10 -10.71 13.73 19.41
N HIS A 11 -11.31 14.71 18.75
CA HIS A 11 -12.75 14.86 18.51
C HIS A 11 -13.47 13.53 18.21
N LYS A 12 -14.54 13.24 18.98
CA LYS A 12 -15.50 12.13 18.78
C LYS A 12 -16.05 12.03 17.34
N SER A 13 -16.04 13.11 16.57
CA SER A 13 -16.53 13.16 15.18
C SER A 13 -15.66 12.42 14.15
N VAL A 14 -14.41 12.05 14.49
CA VAL A 14 -13.53 11.27 13.59
C VAL A 14 -13.73 9.77 13.77
N ILE A 15 -14.13 9.33 14.97
CA ILE A 15 -14.37 7.92 15.30
C ILE A 15 -15.74 7.45 14.75
N GLU A 16 -16.76 8.31 14.73
CA GLU A 16 -18.08 7.97 14.16
C GLU A 16 -18.07 7.86 12.63
N LYS A 17 -17.22 8.62 11.92
CA LYS A 17 -17.10 8.54 10.45
C LYS A 17 -16.37 7.29 9.95
N ILE A 18 -15.58 6.63 10.80
CA ILE A 18 -14.92 5.35 10.47
C ILE A 18 -15.87 4.17 10.69
N ASN A 19 -16.81 4.27 11.64
CA ASN A 19 -17.76 3.19 11.95
C ASN A 19 -19.03 3.17 11.06
N CYS A 20 -19.28 4.20 10.25
CA CYS A 20 -20.41 4.20 9.31
C CYS A 20 -20.13 3.45 7.97
N PHE A 21 -18.87 3.13 7.65
CA PHE A 21 -18.53 2.37 6.44
C PHE A 21 -18.44 0.85 6.67
N ARG A 22 -18.59 0.39 7.92
CA ARG A 22 -18.49 -1.02 8.32
C ARG A 22 -19.80 -1.62 8.83
N SER A 23 -20.93 -1.01 8.45
CA SER A 23 -22.28 -1.49 8.76
C SER A 23 -23.16 -1.72 7.51
N ARG A 24 -22.58 -1.68 6.30
CA ARG A 24 -23.30 -1.94 5.03
C ARG A 24 -22.65 -3.07 4.21
N LEU A 25 -22.19 -4.12 4.91
CA LEU A 25 -21.86 -5.43 4.34
C LEU A 25 -22.32 -6.53 5.33
N ALA A 26 -23.53 -6.37 5.85
CA ALA A 26 -24.29 -7.43 6.48
C ALA A 26 -25.44 -7.77 5.53
N GLU A 27 -25.13 -8.49 4.45
CA GLU A 27 -26.16 -9.22 3.72
C GLU A 27 -26.24 -10.62 4.33
N GLN A 28 -27.43 -10.92 4.83
CA GLN A 28 -27.80 -12.22 5.37
C GLN A 28 -27.93 -13.25 4.24
N PRO A 29 -27.72 -14.54 4.53
CA PRO A 29 -27.91 -15.61 3.56
C PRO A 29 -29.39 -15.74 3.18
N LEU A 30 -29.73 -15.52 1.92
CA LEU A 30 -31.03 -15.91 1.38
C LEU A 30 -31.02 -17.43 1.14
N ALA A 31 -31.81 -18.15 1.92
CA ALA A 31 -32.30 -19.46 1.54
C ALA A 31 -33.17 -19.29 0.28
N ASN A 32 -33.03 -20.25 -0.64
CA ASN A 32 -33.76 -20.41 -1.91
C ASN A 32 -33.07 -19.82 -3.13
N GLY A 33 -32.52 -20.72 -3.94
CA GLY A 33 -31.97 -20.43 -5.25
C GLY A 33 -33.03 -19.91 -6.21
N GLY A 34 -32.75 -18.75 -6.80
CA GLY A 34 -33.52 -18.17 -7.89
C GLY A 34 -32.73 -16.99 -8.47
N LEU A 35 -32.24 -17.14 -9.70
CA LEU A 35 -31.71 -16.03 -10.47
C LEU A 35 -32.85 -15.06 -10.81
N LEU A 36 -32.78 -13.83 -10.33
CA LEU A 36 -33.49 -12.71 -10.95
C LEU A 36 -32.47 -11.87 -11.72
N VAL A 37 -32.34 -12.19 -13.01
CA VAL A 37 -31.61 -11.36 -13.97
C VAL A 37 -32.52 -10.19 -14.34
N ALA A 38 -32.27 -9.02 -13.76
CA ALA A 38 -32.92 -7.79 -14.18
C ALA A 38 -32.34 -7.32 -15.53
N PRO A 39 -33.16 -7.07 -16.56
CA PRO A 39 -32.68 -6.63 -17.87
C PRO A 39 -32.31 -5.14 -17.88
N GLY A 40 -31.20 -4.83 -18.56
CA GLY A 40 -31.02 -3.61 -19.32
C GLY A 40 -31.12 -2.27 -18.58
N VAL A 41 -30.01 -1.81 -18.00
CA VAL A 41 -29.72 -0.37 -17.96
C VAL A 41 -28.33 -0.14 -18.56
N SER A 42 -28.33 0.13 -19.85
CA SER A 42 -27.25 0.82 -20.54
C SER A 42 -27.00 2.16 -19.84
N ARG A 43 -26.03 2.19 -18.93
CA ARG A 43 -25.29 3.41 -18.61
C ARG A 43 -23.84 3.14 -18.90
N HIS A 44 -23.50 3.33 -20.16
CA HIS A 44 -22.15 3.74 -20.53
C HIS A 44 -21.92 5.09 -19.84
N TYR A 45 -21.54 5.04 -18.56
CA TYR A 45 -21.15 6.22 -17.81
C TYR A 45 -19.78 6.60 -18.34
N GLN A 46 -19.76 7.32 -19.47
CA GLN A 46 -18.59 8.06 -19.89
C GLN A 46 -18.34 9.09 -18.81
N SER A 47 -17.54 8.67 -17.85
CA SER A 47 -16.99 9.53 -16.85
C SER A 47 -16.04 10.48 -17.55
N LYS A 48 -16.59 11.61 -18.02
CA LYS A 48 -15.87 12.78 -18.50
C LYS A 48 -15.18 13.45 -17.31
N TYR A 49 -14.32 12.73 -16.61
CA TYR A 49 -13.26 13.38 -15.86
C TYR A 49 -12.25 13.83 -16.91
N VAL A 50 -12.36 15.10 -17.28
CA VAL A 50 -11.29 15.86 -17.92
C VAL A 50 -10.07 15.64 -17.04
N ILE A 51 -9.20 14.73 -17.50
CA ILE A 51 -7.93 14.43 -16.85
C ILE A 51 -7.13 15.69 -17.07
N LYS A 52 -7.25 16.66 -16.15
CA LYS A 52 -6.47 17.88 -16.14
C LYS A 52 -5.02 17.41 -16.14
N THR A 53 -4.37 17.43 -17.30
CA THR A 53 -2.99 16.97 -17.44
C THR A 53 -2.14 18.02 -16.75
N TRP A 54 -1.92 17.79 -15.46
CA TRP A 54 -1.04 18.57 -14.62
C TRP A 54 0.34 18.60 -15.27
N THR A 55 0.65 19.77 -15.82
CA THR A 55 1.98 20.34 -16.07
C THR A 55 3.14 19.40 -15.75
N LYS A 56 3.84 18.97 -16.82
CA LYS A 56 5.08 18.19 -16.81
C LYS A 56 6.19 18.95 -16.03
N MET A 57 6.23 18.81 -14.71
CA MET A 57 7.51 18.82 -14.00
C MET A 57 8.11 17.41 -14.10
N VAL A 58 9.41 17.32 -14.42
CA VAL A 58 10.15 16.06 -14.54
C VAL A 58 10.12 15.31 -13.21
N LYS A 59 9.12 14.44 -13.10
CA LYS A 59 8.81 13.65 -11.92
C LYS A 59 9.53 12.32 -12.07
N VAL A 60 10.41 11.98 -11.12
CA VAL A 60 11.16 10.71 -11.11
C VAL A 60 10.20 9.55 -11.38
N LYS A 61 10.35 8.88 -12.53
CA LYS A 61 9.46 7.78 -12.93
C LYS A 61 9.96 6.47 -12.36
N CYS A 62 9.05 5.66 -11.83
CA CYS A 62 9.43 4.37 -11.26
C CYS A 62 9.93 3.38 -12.34
N ALA A 63 9.50 3.52 -13.59
CA ALA A 63 9.98 2.70 -14.71
C ALA A 63 11.48 2.89 -14.94
N GLU A 64 11.92 4.16 -15.02
CA GLU A 64 13.33 4.54 -15.18
C GLU A 64 14.19 4.13 -13.98
N LEU A 65 13.60 4.03 -12.79
CA LEU A 65 14.30 3.55 -11.60
C LEU A 65 14.52 2.04 -11.64
N ARG A 66 13.62 1.24 -12.23
CA ARG A 66 13.73 -0.22 -12.16
C ARG A 66 14.94 -0.78 -12.91
N THR A 67 15.41 -0.10 -13.95
CA THR A 67 16.58 -0.50 -14.74
C THR A 67 17.92 -0.19 -14.08
N LYS A 68 17.94 0.70 -13.06
CA LYS A 68 19.16 1.18 -12.40
C LYS A 68 19.73 0.22 -11.36
N ASP A 69 21.02 0.39 -11.09
CA ASP A 69 21.76 -0.40 -10.11
C ASP A 69 21.66 0.12 -8.67
N LYS A 70 22.05 -0.74 -7.71
CA LYS A 70 22.02 -0.41 -6.27
C LYS A 70 22.86 0.82 -5.92
N LYS A 71 24.05 0.94 -6.50
CA LYS A 71 24.96 2.07 -6.26
C LYS A 71 24.36 3.39 -6.75
N GLU A 72 23.69 3.37 -7.89
CA GLU A 72 23.02 4.54 -8.47
C GLU A 72 21.82 5.00 -7.63
N PHE A 73 21.07 4.07 -7.01
CA PHE A 73 19.99 4.44 -6.09
C PHE A 73 20.50 5.18 -4.87
N LEU A 74 21.62 4.74 -4.28
CA LEU A 74 22.19 5.37 -3.10
C LEU A 74 22.66 6.79 -3.42
N LYS A 75 23.36 6.96 -4.54
CA LYS A 75 23.78 8.28 -5.03
C LYS A 75 22.58 9.22 -5.24
N GLN A 76 21.56 8.78 -5.98
CA GLN A 76 20.33 9.57 -6.21
C GLN A 76 19.59 9.89 -4.90
N LEU A 77 19.61 8.98 -3.94
CA LEU A 77 18.97 9.20 -2.64
C LEU A 77 19.70 10.27 -1.82
N GLU A 78 21.03 10.28 -1.85
CA GLU A 78 21.85 11.29 -1.16
C GLU A 78 21.67 12.67 -1.78
N GLU A 79 21.71 12.77 -3.11
CA GLU A 79 21.45 14.02 -3.85
C GLU A 79 20.05 14.61 -3.53
N LEU A 80 19.01 13.77 -3.50
CA LEU A 80 17.66 14.23 -3.16
C LEU A 80 17.50 14.62 -1.68
N LYS A 81 18.27 13.99 -0.78
CA LYS A 81 18.27 14.33 0.65
C LYS A 81 18.96 15.67 0.92
N THR A 82 20.10 15.93 0.27
CA THR A 82 20.80 17.21 0.38
C THR A 82 19.95 18.35 -0.21
N GLU A 83 19.31 18.12 -1.36
CA GLU A 83 18.35 19.09 -1.92
C GLU A 83 17.20 19.36 -0.94
N LEU A 84 16.62 18.31 -0.33
CA LEU A 84 15.56 18.49 0.67
C LEU A 84 16.04 19.29 1.88
N ALA A 85 17.26 19.05 2.38
CA ALA A 85 17.83 19.79 3.49
C ALA A 85 17.96 21.28 3.17
N ASN A 86 18.50 21.61 1.99
CA ASN A 86 18.63 22.97 1.50
C ASN A 86 17.27 23.67 1.38
N LEU A 87 16.25 22.97 0.87
CA LEU A 87 14.88 23.50 0.78
C LEU A 87 14.22 23.73 2.15
N ARG A 88 14.61 22.97 3.19
CA ARG A 88 14.12 23.18 4.57
C ARG A 88 14.76 24.41 5.20
N VAL A 89 16.04 24.66 4.99
CA VAL A 89 16.71 25.91 5.42
C VAL A 89 16.06 27.11 4.74
N ALA A 90 15.88 27.04 3.42
CA ALA A 90 15.21 28.10 2.66
C ALA A 90 13.76 28.35 3.10
N LYS A 91 13.08 27.33 3.65
CA LYS A 91 11.72 27.50 4.19
C LYS A 91 11.72 28.31 5.49
N VAL A 92 12.75 28.14 6.33
CA VAL A 92 12.89 28.88 7.59
C VAL A 92 13.28 30.34 7.31
N THR A 93 14.16 30.59 6.35
CA THR A 93 14.61 31.94 6.00
C THR A 93 13.64 32.73 5.10
N GLY A 94 12.41 32.24 4.91
CA GLY A 94 11.38 32.95 4.13
C GLY A 94 11.64 33.00 2.61
N GLY A 95 12.29 31.99 2.04
CA GLY A 95 12.65 31.95 0.62
C GLY A 95 11.45 31.94 -0.35
N ALA A 96 11.75 32.21 -1.63
CA ALA A 96 10.77 32.33 -2.71
C ALA A 96 9.80 31.13 -2.83
N ALA A 97 8.50 31.42 -3.06
CA ALA A 97 7.43 30.42 -3.15
C ALA A 97 7.65 29.33 -4.22
N SER A 98 8.35 29.67 -5.31
CA SER A 98 8.73 28.73 -6.37
C SER A 98 9.70 27.65 -5.86
N LYS A 99 10.65 27.99 -4.99
CA LYS A 99 11.56 27.04 -4.34
C LYS A 99 10.81 26.17 -3.33
N LEU A 100 9.89 26.74 -2.55
CA LEU A 100 9.11 26.02 -1.54
C LEU A 100 8.15 24.97 -2.14
N SER A 101 7.61 25.25 -3.33
CA SER A 101 6.74 24.32 -4.06
C SER A 101 7.45 22.99 -4.41
N LYS A 102 8.79 22.99 -4.54
CA LYS A 102 9.59 21.80 -4.81
C LYS A 102 9.64 20.81 -3.66
N ILE A 103 9.43 21.25 -2.40
CA ILE A 103 9.50 20.39 -1.21
C ILE A 103 8.60 19.16 -1.35
N ARG A 104 7.35 19.36 -1.81
CA ARG A 104 6.40 18.25 -2.01
C ARG A 104 6.86 17.27 -3.08
N VAL A 105 7.50 17.77 -4.13
CA VAL A 105 7.98 16.97 -5.26
C VAL A 105 9.19 16.13 -4.84
N VAL A 106 10.18 16.75 -4.19
CA VAL A 106 11.39 16.08 -3.70
C VAL A 106 11.05 14.99 -2.67
N ARG A 107 10.13 15.25 -1.72
CA ARG A 107 9.66 14.22 -0.77
C ARG A 107 9.04 13.02 -1.48
N LYS A 108 8.24 13.25 -2.52
CA LYS A 108 7.64 12.17 -3.33
C LYS A 108 8.70 11.44 -4.17
N ALA A 109 9.76 12.12 -4.61
CA ALA A 109 10.88 11.51 -5.32
C ALA A 109 11.69 10.58 -4.41
N ILE A 110 12.09 11.02 -3.20
CA ILE A 110 12.79 10.20 -2.20
C ILE A 110 11.97 8.93 -1.89
N LEU A 111 10.67 9.09 -1.65
CA LEU A 111 9.78 7.97 -1.37
C LEU A 111 9.79 6.94 -2.52
N ARG A 112 9.77 7.39 -3.79
CA ARG A 112 9.78 6.50 -4.96
C ARG A 112 11.08 5.70 -5.06
N VAL A 113 12.23 6.36 -4.90
CA VAL A 113 13.54 5.70 -4.90
C VAL A 113 13.60 4.65 -3.80
N TYR A 114 13.19 5.01 -2.59
CA TYR A 114 13.20 4.09 -1.43
C TYR A 114 12.27 2.89 -1.63
N ILE A 115 11.05 3.11 -2.17
CA ILE A 115 10.11 2.02 -2.46
C ILE A 115 10.69 1.05 -3.49
N VAL A 116 11.28 1.53 -4.59
CA VAL A 116 11.85 0.65 -5.63
C VAL A 116 13.03 -0.16 -5.07
N MET A 117 13.89 0.47 -4.27
CA MET A 117 14.99 -0.21 -3.59
C MET A 117 14.49 -1.32 -2.65
N HIS A 118 13.47 -1.03 -1.84
CA HIS A 118 12.86 -2.00 -0.94
C HIS A 118 12.13 -3.14 -1.67
N GLN A 119 11.49 -2.84 -2.81
CA GLN A 119 10.90 -3.86 -3.69
C GLN A 119 11.96 -4.84 -4.20
N LYS A 120 13.05 -4.33 -4.80
CA LYS A 120 14.18 -5.14 -5.27
C LYS A 120 14.78 -6.00 -4.15
N GLN A 121 14.96 -5.43 -2.96
CA GLN A 121 15.45 -6.18 -1.80
C GLN A 121 14.52 -7.35 -1.44
N LYS A 122 13.21 -7.11 -1.35
CA LYS A 122 12.22 -8.16 -1.05
C LYS A 122 12.12 -9.22 -2.15
N GLU A 123 12.23 -8.83 -3.42
CA GLU A 123 12.26 -9.76 -4.55
C GLU A 123 13.49 -10.66 -4.50
N ASN A 124 14.66 -10.10 -4.23
CA ASN A 124 15.88 -10.87 -4.02
C ASN A 124 15.73 -11.88 -2.88
N MET A 125 15.19 -11.47 -1.73
CA MET A 125 14.94 -12.38 -0.60
C MET A 125 13.94 -13.50 -0.96
N ARG A 126 12.89 -13.19 -1.71
CA ARG A 126 11.94 -14.20 -2.21
C ARG A 126 12.60 -15.18 -3.17
N ASN A 127 13.49 -14.71 -4.04
CA ASN A 127 14.20 -15.54 -5.00
C ASN A 127 15.19 -16.47 -4.30
N LEU A 128 15.96 -15.98 -3.32
CA LEU A 128 16.87 -16.81 -2.53
C LEU A 128 16.13 -17.94 -1.80
N ILE A 129 15.05 -17.60 -1.09
CA ILE A 129 14.24 -18.59 -0.35
C ILE A 129 13.62 -19.63 -1.29
N ARG A 130 13.19 -19.22 -2.51
CA ARG A 130 12.66 -20.14 -3.51
C ARG A 130 13.75 -21.07 -4.04
N LYS A 131 14.94 -20.53 -4.35
CA LYS A 131 16.10 -21.29 -4.87
C LYS A 131 16.61 -22.33 -3.88
N GLU A 132 16.69 -21.97 -2.60
CA GLU A 132 17.18 -22.85 -1.53
C GLU A 132 16.07 -23.78 -0.99
N HIS A 133 14.83 -23.68 -1.49
CA HIS A 133 13.67 -24.45 -1.05
C HIS A 133 13.49 -24.53 0.49
N LYS A 134 13.80 -23.44 1.20
CA LYS A 134 13.73 -23.38 2.67
C LYS A 134 12.29 -23.57 3.17
N LYS A 135 12.09 -24.57 4.04
CA LYS A 135 10.78 -24.85 4.70
C LYS A 135 10.27 -23.64 5.50
N TYR A 136 11.15 -22.99 6.27
CA TYR A 136 10.80 -21.88 7.15
C TYR A 136 11.17 -20.52 6.53
N LYS A 137 10.15 -19.70 6.30
CA LYS A 137 10.29 -18.34 5.75
C LYS A 137 10.22 -17.28 6.86
N PRO A 138 10.96 -16.17 6.73
CA PRO A 138 10.81 -15.00 7.60
C PRO A 138 9.36 -14.51 7.67
N LEU A 139 8.96 -13.96 8.82
CA LEU A 139 7.58 -13.54 9.10
C LEU A 139 7.04 -12.47 8.12
N ASP A 140 7.92 -11.66 7.54
CA ASP A 140 7.57 -10.62 6.56
C ASP A 140 7.17 -11.17 5.20
N LEU A 141 7.75 -12.31 4.81
CA LEU A 141 7.51 -12.98 3.53
C LEU A 141 6.40 -14.02 3.60
N ARG A 142 5.88 -14.31 4.80
CA ARG A 142 4.71 -15.16 4.97
C ARG A 142 3.46 -14.45 4.43
N PRO A 143 2.55 -15.18 3.77
CA PRO A 143 1.29 -14.59 3.32
C PRO A 143 0.51 -14.04 4.52
N LYS A 144 0.05 -12.79 4.41
CA LYS A 144 -0.74 -12.13 5.45
C LYS A 144 -2.19 -12.61 5.38
N LYS A 145 -2.48 -13.71 6.06
CA LYS A 145 -3.82 -14.28 6.26
C LYS A 145 -4.28 -14.08 7.70
N THR A 146 -5.59 -14.18 7.96
CA THR A 146 -6.11 -14.16 9.33
C THR A 146 -5.59 -15.36 10.14
N ARG A 147 -5.57 -15.25 11.48
CA ARG A 147 -5.13 -16.33 12.37
C ARG A 147 -5.95 -17.60 12.17
N ALA A 148 -7.26 -17.50 12.07
CA ALA A 148 -8.17 -18.63 11.84
C ALA A 148 -7.82 -19.36 10.54
N LEU A 149 -7.59 -18.62 9.44
CA LEU A 149 -7.19 -19.22 8.15
C LEU A 149 -5.82 -19.90 8.20
N ARG A 150 -4.88 -19.42 9.01
CA ARG A 150 -3.56 -20.07 9.17
C ARG A 150 -3.61 -21.38 9.96
N ARG A 151 -4.60 -21.54 10.85
CA ARG A 151 -4.79 -22.74 11.69
C ARG A 151 -5.72 -23.79 11.07
N ARG A 152 -6.49 -23.40 10.05
CA ARG A 152 -7.38 -24.31 9.33
C ARG A 152 -6.57 -25.41 8.64
N LEU A 153 -7.10 -26.64 8.64
CA LEU A 153 -6.58 -27.75 7.83
C LEU A 153 -6.48 -27.37 6.35
N THR A 154 -5.45 -27.90 5.69
CA THR A 154 -5.24 -27.75 4.26
C THR A 154 -6.39 -28.37 3.46
N LYS A 155 -6.56 -27.95 2.20
CA LYS A 155 -7.62 -28.48 1.33
C LYS A 155 -7.46 -29.99 1.10
N HIS A 156 -6.21 -30.46 1.06
CA HIS A 156 -5.89 -31.88 0.93
C HIS A 156 -6.34 -32.64 2.17
N GLU A 157 -5.87 -32.24 3.37
CA GLU A 157 -6.23 -32.89 4.64
C GLU A 157 -7.74 -32.97 4.86
N ARG A 158 -8.48 -31.91 4.53
CA ARG A 158 -9.95 -31.93 4.65
C ARG A 158 -10.65 -32.89 3.68
N LYS A 159 -10.02 -33.20 2.55
CA LYS A 159 -10.57 -34.10 1.54
C LYS A 159 -10.21 -35.57 1.81
N ILE A 160 -9.27 -35.85 2.72
CA ILE A 160 -8.89 -37.21 3.05
C ILE A 160 -10.12 -37.92 3.63
N LYS A 161 -10.52 -39.00 2.97
CA LYS A 161 -11.61 -39.90 3.36
C LYS A 161 -11.02 -41.26 3.70
N THR A 162 -11.71 -42.01 4.54
CA THR A 162 -11.29 -43.39 4.82
C THR A 162 -11.56 -44.29 3.62
N MET A 163 -10.82 -45.41 3.49
CA MET A 163 -11.04 -46.37 2.38
C MET A 163 -12.48 -46.89 2.34
N LYS A 164 -13.13 -46.98 3.50
CA LYS A 164 -14.53 -47.40 3.63
C LYS A 164 -15.52 -46.34 3.10
N GLU A 165 -15.21 -45.06 3.23
CA GLU A 165 -16.04 -43.96 2.68
C GLU A 165 -15.82 -43.72 1.18
N ILE A 166 -14.73 -44.27 0.62
CA ILE A 166 -14.40 -44.20 -0.81
C ILE A 166 -15.02 -45.36 -1.57
N ARG A 167 -14.96 -46.57 -0.98
CA ARG A 167 -15.56 -47.80 -1.51
C ARG A 167 -17.08 -47.70 -1.54
#